data_AF-A0A3B0URH8-F1
#
_entry.id   AF-A0A3B0URH8-F1
#
_cell.length_a   1.000
_cell.length_b   1.000
_cell.length_c   1.000
_cell.angle_alpha   90.00
_cell.angle_beta   90.00
_cell.angle_gamma   90.00
#
_symmetry.space_group_name_H-M   'P 1'
#
loop_
_entity.id
_entity.type
_entity.pdbx_description
1 polymer ?
#
loop_
_entity_poly.entity_id
_entity_poly.type
_entity_poly.pdbx_seq_one_letter_code
_entity_poly.pdbx_strand_id
1 'polypeptide(L)'
;MAKYYKTYFLFYGGLHFLAGLAFWLMPDLTRLFLKTPLAPDAAALMGFASALAGLGFIGVAFVTTPSHQKRVISLSVVGNLLNLGVHVQNVIRGYAPPTLIWLAGVSILGMSFVLFFIHKDIY
;
A
#
# COMPACT_ATOMS: atom_id res chain seq x y z
N MET A 1 -20.33 -6.70 6.73
CA MET A 1 -18.92 -7.10 6.62
C MET A 1 -18.28 -6.74 5.26
N ALA A 2 -18.92 -7.09 4.12
CA ALA A 2 -18.48 -6.68 2.78
C ALA A 2 -18.26 -5.16 2.61
N LYS A 3 -19.02 -4.33 3.34
CA LYS A 3 -18.90 -2.86 3.32
C LYS A 3 -17.51 -2.39 3.80
N TYR A 4 -17.00 -2.92 4.91
CA TYR A 4 -15.69 -2.48 5.45
C TYR A 4 -14.52 -2.98 4.60
N TYR A 5 -14.58 -4.23 4.12
CA TYR A 5 -13.61 -4.78 3.17
C TYR A 5 -13.53 -3.93 1.90
N LYS A 6 -14.67 -3.73 1.25
CA LYS A 6 -14.76 -2.99 0.00
C LYS A 6 -14.34 -1.53 0.19
N THR A 7 -14.85 -0.85 1.21
CA THR A 7 -14.46 0.55 1.51
C THR A 7 -12.96 0.67 1.77
N TYR A 8 -12.37 -0.24 2.55
CA TYR A 8 -10.94 -0.22 2.84
C TYR A 8 -10.11 -0.36 1.56
N PHE A 9 -10.36 -1.37 0.74
CA PHE A 9 -9.59 -1.61 -0.48
C PHE A 9 -9.79 -0.56 -1.57
N LEU A 10 -11.00 0.00 -1.69
CA LEU A 10 -11.25 1.14 -2.57
C LEU A 10 -10.49 2.39 -2.12
N PHE A 11 -10.50 2.70 -0.83
CA PHE A 11 -9.80 3.86 -0.29
C PHE A 11 -8.28 3.68 -0.38
N TYR A 12 -7.78 2.55 0.11
CA TYR A 12 -6.35 2.23 0.13
C TYR A 12 -5.77 2.14 -1.28
N GLY A 13 -6.46 1.45 -2.18
CA GLY A 13 -6.08 1.35 -3.58
C GLY A 13 -6.20 2.67 -4.32
N GLY A 14 -7.22 3.48 -4.04
CA GLY A 14 -7.37 4.83 -4.57
C GLY A 14 -6.23 5.77 -4.16
N LEU A 15 -5.82 5.74 -2.88
CA LEU A 15 -4.66 6.50 -2.41
C LEU A 15 -3.37 6.09 -3.11
N HIS A 16 -3.11 4.78 -3.25
CA HIS A 16 -1.95 4.28 -3.98
C HIS A 16 -2.00 4.68 -5.46
N PHE A 17 -3.17 4.61 -6.08
CA PHE A 17 -3.36 4.99 -7.46
C PHE A 17 -3.05 6.46 -7.70
N LEU A 18 -3.65 7.35 -6.90
CA LEU A 18 -3.46 8.80 -7.03
C LEU A 18 -2.03 9.22 -6.68
N ALA A 19 -1.44 8.66 -5.62
CA ALA A 19 -0.05 8.94 -5.25
C ALA A 19 0.92 8.45 -6.34
N GLY A 20 0.70 7.24 -6.87
CA GLY A 20 1.49 6.68 -7.95
C GLY A 20 1.39 7.51 -9.23
N LEU A 21 0.18 7.92 -9.61
CA LEU A 21 -0.05 8.78 -10.77
C LEU A 21 0.64 10.14 -10.61
N ALA A 22 0.60 10.72 -9.41
CA ALA A 22 1.26 11.98 -9.10
C ALA A 22 2.79 11.87 -9.24
N PHE A 23 3.41 10.82 -8.68
CA PHE A 23 4.85 10.59 -8.83
C PHE A 23 5.26 10.20 -10.25
N TRP A 24 4.36 9.56 -11.01
CA TRP A 24 4.63 9.21 -12.40
C TRP A 24 4.64 10.45 -13.30
N LEU A 25 3.64 11.32 -13.17
CA LEU A 25 3.49 12.54 -13.98
C LEU A 25 4.40 13.67 -13.52
N MET A 26 4.72 13.71 -12.22
CA MET A 26 5.57 14.74 -11.61
C MET A 26 6.63 14.07 -10.72
N PRO A 27 7.69 13.48 -11.31
CA PRO A 27 8.74 12.76 -10.56
C PRO A 27 9.41 13.59 -9.46
N ASP A 28 9.46 14.91 -9.63
CA ASP A 28 10.01 15.85 -8.65
C ASP A 28 9.22 15.92 -7.33
N LEU A 29 7.95 15.45 -7.30
CA LEU A 29 7.19 15.36 -6.05
C LEU A 29 7.84 14.41 -5.03
N THR A 30 8.69 13.48 -5.48
CA THR A 30 9.46 12.60 -4.57
C THR A 30 10.39 13.39 -3.64
N ARG A 31 10.81 14.61 -4.03
CA ARG A 31 11.65 15.51 -3.23
C ARG A 31 10.95 16.04 -1.98
N LEU A 32 9.62 16.00 -1.94
CA LEU A 32 8.85 16.37 -0.74
C LEU A 32 9.00 15.33 0.39
N PHE A 33 9.42 14.11 0.04
CA PHE A 33 9.44 12.97 0.95
C PHE A 33 10.81 12.33 1.11
N LEU A 34 11.68 12.40 0.10
CA LEU A 34 13.01 11.81 0.13
C LEU A 34 14.08 12.87 0.36
N LYS A 35 15.07 12.53 1.20
CA LYS A 35 16.24 13.39 1.43
C LYS A 35 17.14 13.50 0.20
N THR A 36 17.26 12.40 -0.55
CA THR A 36 17.99 12.35 -1.81
C THR A 36 16.97 12.12 -2.92
N PRO A 37 16.90 13.01 -3.94
CA PRO A 37 16.01 12.82 -5.07
C PRO A 37 16.35 11.53 -5.81
N LEU A 38 15.31 10.83 -6.26
CA LEU A 38 15.49 9.74 -7.20
C LEU A 38 15.82 10.30 -8.59
N ALA A 39 16.50 9.50 -9.40
CA ALA A 39 16.58 9.78 -10.82
C ALA A 39 15.15 9.86 -11.41
N PRO A 40 14.85 10.82 -12.32
CA PRO A 40 13.49 11.07 -12.80
C PRO A 40 12.80 9.83 -13.40
N ASP A 41 13.55 9.00 -14.10
CA ASP A 41 13.13 7.73 -14.68
C ASP A 41 12.77 6.69 -13.61
N ALA A 42 13.58 6.58 -12.55
CA ALA A 42 13.32 5.69 -11.42
C ALA A 42 12.08 6.12 -10.63
N ALA A 43 11.92 7.42 -10.40
CA ALA A 43 10.73 7.99 -9.76
C ALA A 43 9.46 7.77 -10.60
N ALA A 44 9.54 8.01 -11.91
CA ALA A 44 8.44 7.75 -12.84
C ALA A 44 8.03 6.26 -12.84
N LEU A 45 9.01 5.35 -12.89
CA LEU A 45 8.77 3.91 -12.85
C LEU A 45 8.14 3.46 -11.53
N MET A 46 8.61 3.97 -10.40
CA MET A 46 7.99 3.69 -9.10
C MET A 46 6.57 4.26 -9.00
N GLY A 47 6.34 5.47 -9.52
CA GLY A 47 5.01 6.05 -9.61
C GLY A 47 4.05 5.17 -10.41
N PHE A 48 4.48 4.71 -11.58
CA PHE A 48 3.72 3.79 -12.41
C PHE A 48 3.43 2.45 -11.70
N ALA A 49 4.45 1.84 -11.07
CA ALA A 49 4.28 0.60 -10.33
C ALA A 49 3.32 0.76 -9.13
N SER A 50 3.39 1.89 -8.43
CA SER A 50 2.48 2.23 -7.34
C SER A 50 1.05 2.43 -7.84
N ALA A 51 0.87 3.06 -9.01
CA ALA A 51 -0.44 3.23 -9.62
C ALA A 51 -1.06 1.89 -10.00
N LEU A 52 -0.29 0.99 -10.62
CA LEU A 52 -0.73 -0.37 -10.92
C LEU A 52 -1.07 -1.16 -9.65
N ALA A 53 -0.26 -1.05 -8.59
CA ALA A 53 -0.58 -1.66 -7.30
C ALA A 53 -1.91 -1.13 -6.74
N GLY A 54 -2.17 0.18 -6.87
CA GLY A 54 -3.43 0.81 -6.50
C GLY A 54 -4.63 0.23 -7.23
N LEU A 55 -4.54 0.05 -8.55
CA LEU A 55 -5.57 -0.62 -9.35
C LEU A 55 -5.77 -2.08 -8.91
N GLY A 56 -4.68 -2.79 -8.60
CA GLY A 56 -4.73 -4.14 -8.03
C GLY A 56 -5.56 -4.18 -6.75
N PHE A 57 -5.27 -3.29 -5.79
CA PHE A 57 -6.04 -3.18 -4.55
C PHE A 57 -7.51 -2.79 -4.78
N ILE A 58 -7.80 -1.91 -5.74
CA ILE A 58 -9.19 -1.61 -6.14
C ILE A 58 -9.89 -2.87 -6.65
N GLY A 59 -9.23 -3.67 -7.50
CA GLY A 59 -9.77 -4.94 -8.00
C GLY A 59 -10.07 -5.94 -6.88
N VAL A 60 -9.21 -5.99 -5.85
CA VAL A 60 -9.41 -6.81 -4.65
C VAL A 60 -10.73 -6.48 -3.94
N ALA A 61 -11.17 -5.22 -3.96
CA ALA A 61 -12.42 -4.79 -3.33
C ALA A 61 -13.69 -5.50 -3.87
N PHE A 62 -13.59 -6.14 -5.04
CA PHE A 62 -14.68 -6.84 -5.72
C PHE A 62 -14.59 -8.37 -5.60
N VAL A 63 -13.63 -8.91 -4.83
CA VAL A 63 -13.61 -10.34 -4.49
C VAL A 63 -14.81 -10.65 -3.60
N THR A 64 -15.66 -11.59 -4.00
CA THR A 64 -16.95 -11.85 -3.35
C THR A 64 -16.95 -13.03 -2.37
N THR A 65 -16.03 -13.98 -2.52
CA THR A 65 -15.96 -15.17 -1.66
C THR A 65 -15.06 -14.95 -0.44
N PRO A 66 -15.53 -15.25 0.79
CA PRO A 66 -14.75 -15.02 2.02
C PRO A 66 -13.39 -15.73 2.06
N SER A 67 -13.30 -16.94 1.51
CA SER A 67 -12.04 -17.70 1.42
C SER A 67 -10.99 -17.00 0.56
N HIS A 68 -11.40 -16.41 -0.57
CA HIS A 68 -10.52 -15.63 -1.43
C HIS A 68 -10.18 -14.27 -0.79
N GLN A 69 -11.15 -13.59 -0.17
CA GLN A 69 -10.89 -12.33 0.55
C GLN A 69 -9.80 -12.53 1.63
N LYS A 70 -9.90 -13.61 2.42
CA LYS A 70 -8.92 -13.97 3.44
C LYS A 70 -7.53 -14.18 2.82
N ARG A 71 -7.43 -15.01 1.77
CA ARG A 71 -6.15 -15.28 1.09
C ARG A 71 -5.53 -14.00 0.54
N VAL A 72 -6.31 -13.14 -0.10
CA VAL A 72 -5.82 -11.89 -0.69
C VAL A 72 -5.37 -10.90 0.37
N ILE A 73 -6.11 -10.74 1.48
CA ILE A 73 -5.66 -9.88 2.58
C ILE A 73 -4.39 -10.43 3.22
N SER A 74 -4.31 -11.74 3.47
CA SER A 74 -3.09 -12.34 4.03
C SER A 74 -1.88 -12.07 3.14
N LEU A 75 -2.01 -12.22 1.82
CA LEU A 75 -0.96 -11.87 0.87
C LEU A 75 -0.63 -10.38 0.90
N SER A 76 -1.65 -9.51 1.02
CA SER A 76 -1.47 -8.06 1.12
C SER A 76 -0.73 -7.66 2.39
N VAL A 77 -1.02 -8.30 3.52
CA VAL A 77 -0.30 -8.09 4.79
C VAL A 77 1.17 -8.51 4.65
N VAL A 78 1.44 -9.69 4.07
CA VAL A 78 2.82 -10.14 3.83
C VAL A 78 3.57 -9.18 2.91
N GLY A 79 2.95 -8.74 1.82
CA GLY A 79 3.54 -7.75 0.91
C GLY A 79 3.85 -6.42 1.61
N ASN A 80 2.97 -5.96 2.49
CA ASN A 80 3.20 -4.73 3.26
C ASN A 80 4.25 -4.90 4.36
N LEU A 81 4.40 -6.09 4.96
CA LEU A 81 5.50 -6.37 5.88
C LEU A 81 6.86 -6.33 5.18
N LEU A 82 6.94 -6.87 3.96
CA LEU A 82 8.15 -6.75 3.13
C LEU A 82 8.43 -5.28 2.78
N ASN A 83 7.41 -4.52 2.38
CA ASN A 83 7.53 -3.09 2.11
C ASN A 83 7.98 -2.30 3.35
N LEU A 84 7.44 -2.62 4.53
CA LEU A 84 7.87 -2.04 5.81
C LEU A 84 9.36 -2.34 6.06
N GLY A 85 9.82 -3.57 5.82
CA GLY A 85 11.24 -3.93 5.92
C GLY A 85 12.14 -3.05 5.04
N VAL A 86 11.72 -2.78 3.80
CA VAL A 86 12.42 -1.87 2.88
C VAL A 86 12.44 -0.43 3.43
N HIS A 87 11.32 0.07 3.95
CA HIS A 87 11.26 1.40 4.56
C HIS A 87 12.17 1.50 5.79
N VAL A 88 12.17 0.51 6.67
CA VAL A 88 13.06 0.47 7.85
C VAL A 88 14.52 0.48 7.44
N GLN A 89 14.90 -0.35 6.46
CA GLN A 89 16.26 -0.38 5.94
C GLN A 89 16.68 0.98 5.35
N ASN A 90 15.79 1.62 4.58
CA ASN A 90 16.05 2.92 3.97
C ASN A 90 16.16 4.04 5.01
N VAL A 91 15.39 3.98 6.10
CA VAL A 91 15.51 4.94 7.21
C VAL A 91 16.83 4.74 7.97
N ILE A 92 17.20 3.50 8.29
CA ILE A 92 18.48 3.18 8.96
C ILE A 92 19.67 3.69 8.14
N ARG A 93 19.60 3.58 6.81
CA ARG A 93 20.62 4.08 5.88
C ARG A 93 20.56 5.59 5.64
N GLY A 94 19.58 6.30 6.21
CA GLY A 94 19.43 7.75 6.09
C GLY A 94 18.80 8.24 4.77
N TYR A 95 18.28 7.33 3.93
CA TYR A 95 17.70 7.65 2.62
C TYR A 95 16.24 8.12 2.71
N ALA A 96 15.53 7.76 3.77
CA ALA A 96 14.12 8.09 3.97
C ALA A 96 13.86 8.70 5.35
N PRO A 97 12.81 9.52 5.50
CA PRO A 97 12.36 9.98 6.80
C PRO A 97 11.65 8.84 7.58
N PRO A 98 11.71 8.85 8.92
CA PRO A 98 11.01 7.87 9.76
C PRO A 98 9.49 7.82 9.56
N THR A 99 8.89 8.88 9.01
CA THR A 99 7.46 8.95 8.68
C THR A 99 7.00 7.85 7.71
N LEU A 100 7.88 7.34 6.84
CA LEU A 100 7.53 6.24 5.93
C LEU A 100 7.31 4.90 6.66
N ILE A 101 7.98 4.68 7.79
CA ILE A 101 7.76 3.49 8.64
C ILE A 101 6.34 3.54 9.23
N TRP A 102 5.92 4.71 9.71
CA TRP A 102 4.58 4.91 10.27
C TRP A 102 3.48 4.67 9.24
N LEU A 103 3.63 5.17 8.02
CA LEU A 103 2.66 4.96 6.93
C LEU A 103 2.50 3.48 6.57
N ALA A 104 3.60 2.74 6.47
CA ALA A 104 3.56 1.30 6.25
C ALA A 104 2.93 0.55 7.44
N GLY A 105 3.25 0.94 8.68
CA GLY A 105 2.67 0.36 9.89
C GLY A 105 1.15 0.56 10.00
N VAL A 106 0.64 1.77 9.75
CA VAL A 106 -0.80 2.07 9.73
C VAL A 106 -1.53 1.22 8.69
N SER A 107 -0.90 1.02 7.52
CA SER A 107 -1.45 0.18 6.45
C SER A 107 -1.60 -1.27 6.91
N ILE A 108 -0.57 -1.84 7.54
CA ILE A 108 -0.61 -3.21 8.10
C ILE A 108 -1.68 -3.36 9.19
N LEU A 109 -1.81 -2.37 10.09
CA LEU A 109 -2.84 -2.38 11.13
C LEU A 109 -4.25 -2.35 10.53
N GLY A 110 -4.48 -1.50 9.52
CA GLY A 110 -5.76 -1.46 8.79
C GLY A 110 -6.09 -2.79 8.11
N MET A 111 -5.13 -3.42 7.43
CA MET A 111 -5.34 -4.74 6.80
C MET A 111 -5.61 -5.84 7.84
N SER A 112 -4.90 -5.81 8.96
CA SER A 112 -5.06 -6.79 10.05
C SER A 112 -6.41 -6.65 10.74
N PHE A 113 -6.90 -5.42 10.91
CA PHE A 113 -8.24 -5.14 11.39
C PHE A 113 -9.29 -5.72 10.44
N VAL A 114 -9.19 -5.45 9.13
CA VAL A 114 -10.11 -6.01 8.13
C VAL A 114 -10.06 -7.55 8.12
N LEU A 115 -8.87 -8.15 8.26
CA LEU A 115 -8.69 -9.60 8.36
C LEU A 115 -9.39 -10.20 9.58
N PHE A 116 -9.30 -9.54 10.74
CA PHE A 116 -9.95 -9.97 11.97
C PHE A 116 -11.48 -10.04 11.81
N PHE A 117 -12.11 -9.03 11.21
CA PHE A 117 -13.55 -9.05 10.96
C PHE A 117 -13.96 -10.14 9.97
N ILE A 118 -13.14 -10.42 8.95
CA ILE A 118 -13.40 -11.51 8.01
C ILE A 118 -13.27 -12.87 8.69
N HIS A 119 -12.30 -13.05 9.59
CA HIS A 119 -12.16 -14.29 10.33
C HIS A 119 -13.32 -14.52 11.29
N LYS A 120 -13.80 -13.47 11.95
CA LYS A 120 -14.88 -13.55 12.95
C LYS A 120 -16.20 -14.04 12.39
N ASP A 121 -16.60 -13.70 11.16
CA ASP A 121 -17.90 -14.17 10.65
C ASP A 121 -17.81 -15.48 9.82
N ILE A 122 -16.63 -16.12 9.74
CA ILE A 122 -16.48 -17.47 9.16
C ILE A 122 -16.72 -18.56 10.24
N TYR A 123 -16.55 -18.22 11.52
CA TYR A 123 -16.65 -19.12 12.67
C TYR A 123 -17.72 -18.63 13.65
#